data_AF-A0A1W9ZPK3-F1
#
_entry.id   AF-A0A1W9ZPK3-F1
#
_cell.length_a   1.000
_cell.length_b   1.000
_cell.length_c   1.000
_cell.angle_alpha   90.00
_cell.angle_beta   90.00
_cell.angle_gamma   90.00
#
_symmetry.space_group_name_H-M   'P 1'
#
loop_
_entity.id
_entity.type
_entity.pdbx_description
1 polymer ?
#
loop_
_entity_poly.entity_id
_entity_poly.type
_entity_poly.pdbx_seq_one_letter_code
_entity_poly.pdbx_strand_id
1 'polypeptide(L)'
;LVEAGWAADVAARPHGQHTTVVVHVDLDKDGEKPVAALHLGPVLTDEERRYLTCDATCEVWFERHGQPIGAGRSARTVNRRLRRALEHRDRCCAVPGCGATRGLHAHHLR
;
A
#
# COMPACT_ATOMS: atom_id res chain seq x y z
N LEU A 1 -18.39 15.64 0.82
CA LEU A 1 -18.13 14.33 0.16
C LEU A 1 -16.74 13.78 0.53
N VAL A 2 -16.37 13.79 1.82
CA VAL A 2 -15.06 13.25 2.29
C VAL A 2 -15.22 12.27 3.48
N GLU A 3 -16.42 12.12 4.05
CA GLU A 3 -16.60 11.31 5.27
C GLU A 3 -16.88 9.81 5.04
N ALA A 4 -17.05 9.35 3.80
CA ALA A 4 -17.41 7.95 3.53
C ALA A 4 -16.20 6.99 3.49
N GLY A 5 -14.97 7.47 3.66
CA GLY A 5 -13.78 6.68 3.35
C GLY A 5 -13.24 5.78 4.47
N TRP A 6 -13.67 5.94 5.73
CA TRP A 6 -12.83 5.51 6.86
C TRP A 6 -13.45 4.63 7.95
N ALA A 7 -14.76 4.34 7.97
CA ALA A 7 -15.33 3.68 9.15
C ALA A 7 -16.54 2.78 8.86
N ALA A 8 -16.27 1.51 8.55
CA ALA A 8 -17.15 0.38 8.89
C ALA A 8 -16.38 -0.96 8.81
N ASP A 9 -15.43 -1.08 7.89
CA ASP A 9 -14.75 -2.34 7.59
C ASP A 9 -13.57 -2.66 8.53
N VAL A 10 -13.14 -1.69 9.34
CA VAL A 10 -11.93 -1.79 10.20
C VAL A 10 -12.11 -2.77 11.36
N ALA A 11 -13.34 -2.95 11.86
CA ALA A 11 -13.62 -3.78 13.04
C ALA A 11 -13.53 -5.29 12.78
N ALA A 12 -13.61 -5.70 11.51
CA ALA A 12 -13.56 -7.10 11.10
C ALA A 12 -12.46 -7.25 10.06
N ARG A 13 -11.19 -7.27 10.46
CA ARG A 13 -10.05 -7.49 9.56
C ARG A 13 -9.73 -8.99 9.42
N PRO A 14 -10.38 -9.75 8.51
CA PRO A 14 -9.69 -10.87 7.91
C PRO A 14 -8.49 -10.30 7.14
N HIS A 15 -7.48 -11.12 6.88
CA HIS A 15 -6.18 -10.80 6.27
C HIS A 15 -6.24 -10.20 4.83
N GLY A 16 -7.31 -9.49 4.46
CA GLY A 16 -7.72 -9.15 3.10
C GLY A 16 -7.69 -7.66 2.75
N GLN A 17 -8.05 -6.75 3.67
CA GLN A 17 -7.98 -5.30 3.40
C GLN A 17 -6.65 -4.74 3.88
N HIS A 18 -5.76 -4.50 2.92
CA HIS A 18 -4.47 -3.85 3.10
C HIS A 18 -4.59 -2.37 2.78
N THR A 19 -3.64 -1.56 3.24
CA THR A 19 -3.51 -0.17 2.81
C THR A 19 -3.48 -0.12 1.28
N THR A 20 -4.38 0.67 0.68
CA THR A 20 -4.33 0.95 -0.76
C THR A 20 -3.52 2.21 -0.99
N VAL A 21 -2.46 2.09 -1.76
CA VAL A 21 -1.59 3.19 -2.16
C VAL A 21 -1.89 3.53 -3.61
N VAL A 22 -2.45 4.71 -3.84
CA VAL A 22 -2.71 5.22 -5.19
C VAL A 22 -1.58 6.16 -5.59
N VAL A 23 -0.96 5.89 -6.73
CA VAL A 23 0.13 6.68 -7.30
C VAL A 23 -0.38 7.36 -8.57
N HIS A 24 -0.32 8.68 -8.62
CA HIS A 24 -0.59 9.48 -9.81
C HIS A 24 0.71 9.66 -10.58
N VAL A 25 0.72 9.33 -11.86
CA VAL A 25 1.87 9.41 -12.76
C VAL A 25 1.55 10.39 -13.88
N ASP A 26 2.27 11.51 -13.93
CA ASP A 26 2.06 12.56 -14.93
C ASP A 26 2.92 12.27 -16.17
N LEU A 27 2.26 12.03 -17.31
CA LEU A 27 2.90 11.63 -18.56
C LEU A 27 3.42 12.80 -19.41
N ASP A 28 3.11 14.06 -19.07
CA ASP A 28 3.56 15.24 -19.84
C ASP A 28 4.83 15.89 -19.25
N LYS A 29 5.52 15.17 -18.35
CA LYS A 29 6.64 15.72 -17.59
C LYS A 29 7.95 15.66 -18.36
N ASP A 30 8.36 16.83 -18.85
CA ASP A 30 9.70 17.11 -19.40
C ASP A 30 10.46 18.12 -18.48
N GLY A 31 10.63 17.85 -17.17
CA GLY A 31 11.29 18.82 -16.27
C GLY A 31 11.45 18.41 -14.79
N GLU A 32 11.79 19.36 -13.91
CA GLU A 32 12.26 19.15 -12.51
C GLU A 32 11.20 18.66 -11.49
N LYS A 33 9.92 18.55 -11.86
CA LYS A 33 8.86 18.10 -10.93
C LYS A 33 8.79 16.56 -10.89
N PRO A 34 8.43 15.95 -9.74
CA PRO A 34 8.28 14.49 -9.65
C PRO A 34 7.29 13.94 -10.69
N VAL A 35 7.69 12.90 -11.40
CA VAL A 35 6.88 12.18 -12.40
C VAL A 35 5.72 11.42 -11.73
N ALA A 36 5.85 11.12 -10.44
CA ALA A 36 4.84 10.41 -9.67
C ALA A 36 4.59 11.05 -8.30
N ALA A 37 3.34 11.03 -7.84
CA ALA A 37 2.93 11.50 -6.52
C ALA A 37 1.91 10.55 -5.89
N LEU A 38 1.95 10.42 -4.56
CA LEU A 38 0.92 9.69 -3.83
C LEU A 38 -0.38 10.51 -3.79
N HIS A 39 -1.52 9.83 -3.93
CA HIS A 39 -2.84 10.45 -3.79
C HIS A 39 -2.99 11.02 -2.36
N LEU A 40 -3.32 12.31 -2.26
CA LEU A 40 -3.33 13.11 -1.03
C LEU A 40 -1.95 13.18 -0.36
N GLY A 41 -1.05 13.99 -0.95
CA GLY A 41 0.35 14.16 -0.53
C GLY A 41 0.58 14.67 0.91
N PRO A 42 1.77 15.23 1.18
CA PRO A 42 2.91 14.65 1.90
C PRO A 42 2.75 14.48 3.43
N VAL A 43 1.56 14.23 3.99
CA VAL A 43 1.38 14.09 5.45
C VAL A 43 1.86 12.73 5.99
N LEU A 44 3.00 12.22 5.50
CA LEU A 44 3.65 11.01 6.00
C LEU A 44 5.16 11.15 5.89
N THR A 45 5.86 10.81 6.97
CA THR A 45 7.31 10.63 7.02
C THR A 45 7.75 9.51 6.09
N ASP A 46 9.03 9.49 5.70
CA ASP A 46 9.57 8.42 4.86
C ASP A 46 9.43 7.03 5.52
N GLU A 47 9.51 6.97 6.85
CA GLU A 47 9.31 5.74 7.61
C GLU A 47 7.87 5.25 7.52
N GLU A 48 6.88 6.12 7.73
CA GLU A 48 5.47 5.79 7.58
C GLU A 48 5.13 5.36 6.14
N ARG A 49 5.72 6.04 5.14
CA ARG A 49 5.56 5.62 3.74
C ARG A 49 6.10 4.22 3.50
N ARG A 50 7.32 3.91 3.96
CA ARG A 50 7.90 2.56 3.83
C ARG A 50 7.03 1.53 4.54
N TYR A 51 6.60 1.84 5.77
CA TYR A 51 5.75 0.97 6.57
C TYR A 51 4.43 0.64 5.85
N LEU A 52 3.73 1.67 5.37
CA LEU A 52 2.42 1.53 4.73
C LEU A 52 2.51 0.89 3.34
N THR A 53 3.57 1.13 2.59
CA THR A 53 3.76 0.58 1.23
C THR A 53 4.27 -0.86 1.23
N CYS A 54 4.97 -1.28 2.28
CA CYS A 54 5.56 -2.62 2.36
C CYS A 54 4.54 -3.76 2.20
N ASP A 55 3.31 -3.56 2.65
CA ASP A 55 2.23 -4.56 2.62
C ASP A 55 0.93 -3.95 2.05
N ALA A 56 1.06 -3.23 0.93
CA ALA A 56 -0.02 -2.48 0.30
C ALA A 56 -0.59 -3.18 -0.93
N THR A 57 -1.82 -2.78 -1.28
CA THR A 57 -2.29 -2.87 -2.66
C THR A 57 -1.97 -1.55 -3.35
N CYS A 58 -1.25 -1.59 -4.46
CA CYS A 58 -0.87 -0.42 -5.24
C CYS A 58 -1.78 -0.29 -6.47
N GLU A 59 -2.23 0.93 -6.72
CA GLU A 59 -2.93 1.32 -7.94
C GLU A 59 -2.20 2.50 -8.58
N VAL A 60 -2.05 2.47 -9.89
CA VAL A 60 -1.34 3.52 -10.63
C VAL A 60 -2.34 4.21 -11.54
N TRP A 61 -2.45 5.52 -11.41
CA TRP A 61 -3.32 6.36 -12.21
C TRP A 61 -2.42 7.20 -13.11
N PHE A 62 -2.63 7.11 -14.41
CA PHE A 62 -1.90 7.90 -15.39
C PHE A 62 -2.66 9.17 -15.65
N GLU A 63 -1.97 10.30 -15.56
CA GLU A 63 -2.52 11.63 -15.78
C GLU A 63 -1.82 12.29 -16.97
N ARG A 64 -2.58 13.09 -17.70
CA ARG A 64 -2.13 13.96 -18.78
C ARG A 64 -2.81 15.30 -18.63
N HIS A 65 -2.06 16.39 -18.60
CA HIS A 65 -2.56 17.75 -18.40
C HIS A 65 -3.46 17.88 -17.15
N GLY A 66 -3.12 17.15 -16.08
CA GLY A 66 -3.92 17.11 -14.84
C GLY A 66 -5.26 16.37 -14.95
N GLN A 67 -5.43 15.53 -15.98
CA GLN A 67 -6.62 14.69 -16.17
C GLN A 67 -6.22 13.20 -16.15
N PRO A 68 -6.89 12.35 -15.35
CA PRO A 68 -6.69 10.90 -15.42
C PRO A 68 -7.08 10.36 -16.80
N ILE A 69 -6.15 9.67 -17.46
CA ILE A 69 -6.34 9.07 -18.79
C ILE A 69 -6.37 7.54 -18.75
N GLY A 70 -6.03 6.94 -17.62
CA GLY A 70 -6.13 5.50 -17.42
C GLY A 70 -5.60 5.05 -16.08
N ALA A 71 -5.89 3.81 -15.71
CA ALA A 71 -5.37 3.17 -14.51
C ALA A 71 -4.70 1.84 -14.86
N GLY A 72 -3.58 1.57 -14.20
CA GLY A 72 -2.92 0.27 -14.20
C GLY A 72 -3.70 -0.76 -13.40
N ARG A 73 -3.32 -2.03 -13.54
CA ARG A 73 -3.89 -3.11 -12.71
C ARG A 73 -3.48 -2.92 -11.25
N SER A 74 -4.45 -3.03 -10.34
CA SER A 74 -4.17 -3.11 -8.91
C SER A 74 -3.31 -4.34 -8.61
N ALA A 75 -2.21 -4.16 -7.88
CA ALA A 75 -1.28 -5.23 -7.54
C ALA A 75 -0.86 -5.14 -6.07
N ARG A 76 -0.62 -6.28 -5.41
CA ARG A 76 -0.07 -6.29 -4.05
C ARG A 76 1.45 -6.21 -4.07
N THR A 77 2.04 -5.42 -3.19
CA THR A 77 3.51 -5.42 -2.97
C THR A 77 3.96 -6.77 -2.42
N VAL A 78 3.22 -7.33 -1.46
CA VAL A 78 3.35 -8.73 -1.04
C VAL A 78 2.26 -9.56 -1.73
N ASN A 79 2.64 -10.24 -2.81
CA ASN A 79 1.69 -11.07 -3.55
C ASN A 79 1.21 -12.30 -2.73
N ARG A 80 0.12 -12.93 -3.18
CA ARG A 80 -0.50 -14.07 -2.47
C ARG A 80 0.44 -15.26 -2.27
N ARG A 81 1.37 -15.51 -3.20
CA ARG A 81 2.33 -16.62 -3.09
C ARG A 81 3.36 -16.33 -2.00
N LEU A 82 3.90 -15.11 -1.96
CA LEU A 82 4.84 -14.69 -0.94
C LEU A 82 4.20 -14.67 0.45
N ARG A 83 2.97 -14.17 0.57
CA ARG A 83 2.21 -14.22 1.83
C ARG A 83 2.10 -15.65 2.38
N ARG A 84 1.70 -16.60 1.54
CA ARG A 84 1.59 -18.02 1.95
C ARG A 84 2.94 -18.60 2.37
N ALA A 85 4.02 -18.24 1.67
CA ALA A 85 5.35 -18.68 2.05
C ALA A 85 5.77 -18.12 3.42
N LEU A 86 5.46 -16.85 3.70
CA LEU A 86 5.70 -16.22 5.00
C LEU A 86 4.88 -16.88 6.11
N GLU A 87 3.57 -17.09 5.91
CA GLU A 87 2.70 -17.74 6.90
C GLU A 87 3.11 -19.19 7.21
N HIS A 88 3.67 -19.89 6.22
CA HIS A 88 4.19 -21.23 6.42
C HIS A 88 5.51 -21.24 7.21
N ARG A 89 6.41 -20.30 6.89
CA ARG A 89 7.72 -20.15 7.55
C ARG A 89 7.57 -19.62 8.98
N ASP A 90 6.84 -18.53 9.12
CA ASP A 90 6.65 -17.76 10.34
C ASP A 90 5.25 -18.06 10.88
N ARG A 91 5.16 -19.07 11.76
CA ARG A 91 3.88 -19.51 12.36
C ARG A 91 3.28 -18.46 13.32
N CYS A 92 4.03 -17.43 13.67
CA CYS A 92 3.62 -16.29 14.47
C CYS A 92 4.47 -15.06 14.10
N CYS A 93 4.20 -13.93 14.73
CA CYS A 93 5.00 -12.71 14.59
C CYS A 93 6.50 -13.00 14.79
N ALA A 94 7.33 -12.47 13.89
CA ALA A 94 8.79 -12.64 13.95
C ALA A 94 9.48 -11.72 14.98
N VAL A 95 8.75 -10.79 15.60
CA VAL A 95 9.28 -9.92 16.65
C VAL A 95 9.52 -10.74 17.92
N PRO A 96 10.74 -10.71 18.51
CA PRO A 96 11.04 -11.45 19.72
C PRO A 96 10.04 -11.17 20.85
N GLY A 97 9.48 -12.22 21.44
CA GLY A 97 8.49 -12.12 22.53
C GLY A 97 7.04 -11.89 22.08
N CYS A 98 6.78 -11.70 20.78
CA CYS A 98 5.41 -11.54 20.27
C CYS A 98 4.83 -12.88 19.80
N GLY A 99 3.75 -13.34 20.46
CA GLY A 99 3.04 -14.58 20.11
C GLY A 99 1.87 -14.40 19.14
N ALA A 100 1.69 -13.21 18.54
CA ALA A 100 0.55 -12.92 17.68
C ALA A 100 0.53 -13.82 16.43
N THR A 101 -0.63 -14.39 16.11
CA THR A 101 -0.85 -15.24 14.93
C THR A 101 -1.85 -14.64 13.94
N ARG A 102 -2.44 -13.49 14.30
CA ARG A 102 -3.46 -12.78 13.51
C ARG A 102 -3.11 -11.30 13.44
N GLY A 103 -3.64 -10.61 12.43
CA GLY A 103 -3.35 -9.19 12.20
C GLY A 103 -1.89 -8.92 11.84
N LEU A 104 -1.20 -9.90 11.24
CA LEU A 104 0.22 -9.79 10.89
C LEU A 104 0.41 -9.12 9.53
N HIS A 105 1.27 -8.11 9.50
CA HIS A 105 1.72 -7.46 8.27
C HIS A 105 3.01 -8.11 7.75
N ALA A 106 3.22 -8.04 6.44
CA ALA A 106 4.44 -8.52 5.80
C ALA A 106 5.31 -7.33 5.41
N HIS A 107 6.47 -7.19 6.05
CA HIS A 107 7.39 -6.09 5.77
C HIS A 107 8.65 -6.58 5.04
N HIS A 108 9.08 -5.80 4.05
CA HIS A 108 10.36 -6.02 3.40
C HIS A 108 11.46 -5.58 4.37
N LEU A 109 12.49 -6.41 4.54
CA LEU A 109 13.54 -6.17 5.52
C LEU A 109 14.74 -5.38 4.96
N ARG A 110 14.69 -4.93 3.70
CA ARG A 110 15.75 -4.16 3.02
C ARG A 110 15.16 -3.30 1.91
#